data_AF-G1PPL1-F1
#
_entry.id   AF-G1PPL1-F1
#
_cell.length_a   1.000
_cell.length_b   1.000
_cell.length_c   1.000
_cell.angle_alpha   90.00
_cell.angle_beta   90.00
_cell.angle_gamma   90.00
#
_symmetry.space_group_name_H-M   'P 1'
#
loop_
_entity.id
_entity.type
_entity.pdbx_description
1 polymer ?
#
loop_
_entity_poly.entity_id
_entity_poly.type
_entity_poly.pdbx_seq_one_letter_code
_entity_poly.pdbx_strand_id
1 'polypeptide(L)'
;MPSIFAYQSSEVDWCESNFQHSELVAEFYNTFSNVTFFIFGPLMMFLMHPYAQKRSRSIYALCVLFMVIGLFSMYFHMTLSFLGQLLDEISILWLLAGGYSIWMPRCYFPTFLGENRWDGGGPSGDSVRAHL
;
A
#
# COMPACT_ATOMS: atom_id res chain seq x y z
N MET A 1 18.26 10.25 24.30
CA MET A 1 16.99 10.06 23.59
C MET A 1 16.85 8.57 23.32
N PRO A 2 15.66 7.97 23.51
CA PRO A 2 15.45 6.57 23.13
C PRO A 2 15.77 6.38 21.63
N SER A 3 16.29 5.21 21.28
CA SER A 3 16.61 4.88 19.88
C SER A 3 15.32 4.86 19.05
N ILE A 4 15.39 5.29 17.79
CA ILE A 4 14.26 5.24 16.83
C ILE A 4 13.74 3.80 16.61
N PHE A 5 14.59 2.81 16.89
CA PHE A 5 14.29 1.37 16.81
C PHE A 5 13.89 0.77 18.16
N ALA A 6 13.91 1.54 19.25
CA ALA A 6 13.55 1.00 20.56
C ALA A 6 12.08 0.60 20.57
N TYR A 7 11.78 -0.48 21.29
CA TYR A 7 10.40 -0.89 21.53
C TYR A 7 9.65 0.22 22.28
N GLN A 8 8.38 0.40 21.94
CA GLN A 8 7.51 1.44 22.52
C GLN A 8 8.11 2.85 22.45
N SER A 9 8.83 3.14 21.35
CA SER A 9 9.35 4.48 21.06
C SER A 9 8.38 5.33 20.24
N SER A 10 7.31 4.75 19.69
CA SER A 10 6.23 5.50 19.05
C SER A 10 5.46 6.33 20.07
N GLU A 11 4.97 7.49 19.64
CA GLU A 11 4.06 8.30 20.47
C GLU A 11 2.64 7.72 20.50
N VAL A 12 2.31 6.89 19.50
CA VAL A 12 1.02 6.23 19.35
C VAL A 12 1.07 4.84 19.95
N ASP A 13 0.04 4.54 20.76
CA ASP A 13 -0.26 3.24 21.36
C ASP A 13 -1.75 2.98 21.15
N TRP A 14 -2.14 1.77 20.73
CA TRP A 14 -3.55 1.48 20.44
C TRP A 14 -4.24 0.86 21.66
N CYS A 15 -5.49 0.45 21.48
CA CYS A 15 -6.32 -0.07 22.59
C CYS A 15 -5.89 -1.48 23.06
N GLU A 16 -5.07 -2.21 22.28
CA GLU A 16 -4.63 -3.55 22.65
C GLU A 16 -3.59 -3.51 23.77
N SER A 17 -3.66 -4.44 24.72
CA SER A 17 -2.71 -4.48 25.83
C SER A 17 -1.34 -5.00 25.38
N ASN A 18 -0.30 -4.23 25.69
CA ASN A 18 1.07 -4.51 25.31
C ASN A 18 1.66 -5.75 26.02
N PHE A 19 2.30 -6.63 25.24
CA PHE A 19 2.97 -7.88 25.66
C PHE A 19 2.07 -8.87 26.41
N GLN A 20 0.75 -8.82 26.20
CA GLN A 20 -0.20 -9.69 26.90
C GLN A 20 -0.02 -11.18 26.53
N HIS A 21 0.31 -11.47 25.27
CA HIS A 21 0.35 -12.84 24.73
C HIS A 21 1.77 -13.33 24.40
N SER A 22 2.74 -12.44 24.25
CA SER A 22 4.13 -12.76 23.90
C SER A 22 5.06 -11.66 24.42
N GLU A 23 6.24 -12.04 24.91
CA GLU A 23 7.27 -11.10 25.38
C GLU A 23 7.96 -10.36 24.22
N LEU A 24 7.81 -10.83 22.97
CA LEU A 24 8.46 -10.26 21.79
C LEU A 24 7.52 -9.39 20.94
N VAL A 25 6.22 -9.52 21.13
CA VAL A 25 5.18 -8.88 20.31
C VAL A 25 4.35 -7.99 21.22
N ALA A 26 4.42 -6.68 21.03
CA ALA A 26 3.67 -5.71 21.83
C ALA A 26 2.15 -5.92 21.67
N GLU A 27 1.61 -5.75 20.47
CA GLU A 27 0.17 -5.91 20.20
C GLU A 27 -0.06 -7.16 19.34
N PHE A 28 -0.44 -8.28 19.96
CA PHE A 28 -0.48 -9.59 19.31
C PHE A 28 -1.54 -9.70 18.21
N TYR A 29 -2.78 -9.30 18.49
CA TYR A 29 -3.88 -9.39 17.54
C TYR A 29 -3.72 -8.38 16.41
N ASN A 30 -3.27 -7.16 16.71
CA ASN A 30 -2.94 -6.16 15.69
C ASN A 30 -1.79 -6.65 14.80
N THR A 31 -0.76 -7.27 15.36
CA THR A 31 0.34 -7.88 14.56
C THR A 31 -0.16 -9.04 13.69
N PHE A 32 -0.93 -9.96 14.25
CA PHE A 32 -1.35 -11.17 13.54
C PHE A 32 -2.39 -10.91 12.45
N SER A 33 -3.31 -9.96 12.68
CA SER A 33 -4.31 -9.58 11.68
C SER A 33 -3.69 -9.10 10.36
N ASN A 34 -2.52 -8.45 10.44
CA ASN A 34 -1.74 -7.99 9.28
C ASN A 34 -1.15 -9.12 8.42
N VAL A 35 -1.04 -10.36 8.94
CA VAL A 35 -0.62 -11.53 8.14
C VAL A 35 -1.54 -11.75 6.92
N THR A 36 -2.82 -11.38 7.04
CA THR A 36 -3.81 -11.56 5.98
C THR A 36 -3.45 -10.80 4.69
N PHE A 37 -2.66 -9.72 4.76
CA PHE A 37 -2.21 -8.96 3.59
C PHE A 37 -1.34 -9.81 2.66
N PHE A 38 -0.57 -10.77 3.20
CA PHE A 38 0.23 -11.71 2.40
C PHE A 38 -0.60 -12.79 1.72
N ILE A 39 -1.87 -12.95 2.10
CA ILE A 39 -2.83 -13.84 1.44
C ILE A 39 -3.62 -13.04 0.41
N PHE A 40 -4.17 -11.89 0.81
CA PHE A 40 -4.99 -11.06 -0.06
C PHE A 40 -4.19 -10.37 -1.16
N GLY A 41 -2.92 -10.01 -0.93
CA GLY A 41 -2.06 -9.39 -1.94
C GLY A 41 -1.86 -10.27 -3.18
N PRO A 42 -1.36 -11.52 -3.04
CA PRO A 42 -1.22 -12.46 -4.16
C PRO A 42 -2.57 -12.85 -4.76
N LEU A 43 -3.61 -13.01 -3.93
CA LEU A 43 -4.96 -13.31 -4.42
C LEU A 43 -5.48 -12.17 -5.31
N MET A 44 -5.34 -10.92 -4.88
CA MET A 44 -5.71 -9.74 -5.67
C MET A 44 -4.87 -9.65 -6.94
N MET A 45 -3.56 -9.91 -6.87
CA MET A 45 -2.69 -9.97 -8.04
C MET A 45 -3.17 -11.01 -9.08
N PHE A 46 -3.58 -12.19 -8.63
CA PHE A 46 -4.12 -13.23 -9.48
C PHE A 46 -5.47 -12.83 -10.10
N LEU A 47 -6.42 -12.38 -9.28
CA LEU A 47 -7.76 -11.99 -9.74
C LEU A 47 -7.72 -10.78 -10.69
N MET A 48 -6.83 -9.83 -10.46
CA MET A 48 -6.69 -8.62 -11.25
C MET A 48 -5.82 -8.81 -12.50
N HIS A 49 -5.24 -10.00 -12.74
CA HIS A 49 -4.34 -10.25 -13.86
C HIS A 49 -4.93 -9.81 -15.22
N PRO A 50 -6.16 -10.19 -15.61
CA PRO A 50 -6.73 -9.78 -16.89
C PRO A 50 -6.96 -8.27 -17.00
N TYR A 51 -7.28 -7.62 -15.88
CA TYR A 51 -7.46 -6.16 -15.81
C TYR A 51 -6.12 -5.43 -15.93
N ALA A 52 -5.08 -5.92 -15.24
CA ALA A 52 -3.75 -5.35 -15.28
C ALA A 52 -3.13 -5.41 -16.68
N GLN A 53 -3.39 -6.48 -17.46
CA GLN A 53 -2.94 -6.54 -18.86
C GLN A 53 -3.63 -5.51 -19.77
N LYS A 54 -4.88 -5.16 -19.49
CA LYS A 54 -5.65 -4.19 -20.30
C LYS A 54 -5.39 -2.74 -19.90
N ARG A 55 -5.19 -2.48 -18.61
CA ARG A 55 -5.09 -1.12 -18.06
C ARG A 55 -3.66 -0.65 -17.87
N SER A 56 -2.88 -1.33 -17.03
CA SER A 56 -1.48 -1.00 -16.75
C SER A 56 -0.84 -2.07 -15.87
N ARG A 57 0.40 -2.45 -16.17
CA ARG A 57 1.19 -3.38 -15.33
C ARG A 57 1.52 -2.80 -13.96
N SER A 58 1.42 -1.48 -13.77
CA SER A 58 1.62 -0.80 -12.48
C SER A 58 0.63 -1.24 -11.39
N ILE A 59 -0.48 -1.88 -11.78
CA ILE A 59 -1.42 -2.50 -10.83
C ILE A 59 -0.74 -3.62 -10.02
N TYR A 60 0.20 -4.36 -10.61
CA TYR A 60 0.99 -5.34 -9.86
C TYR A 60 1.90 -4.67 -8.82
N ALA A 61 2.47 -3.51 -9.14
CA ALA A 61 3.26 -2.74 -8.19
C ALA A 61 2.40 -2.27 -7.01
N LEU A 62 1.13 -1.88 -7.23
CA LEU A 62 0.20 -1.59 -6.13
C LEU A 62 -0.11 -2.84 -5.29
N CYS A 63 -0.29 -4.01 -5.90
CA CYS A 63 -0.52 -5.26 -5.15
C CYS A 63 0.70 -5.63 -4.29
N VAL A 64 1.92 -5.40 -4.80
CA VAL A 64 3.16 -5.58 -4.03
C VAL A 64 3.24 -4.58 -2.89
N LEU A 65 2.97 -3.31 -3.17
CA LEU A 65 2.98 -2.25 -2.15
C LEU A 65 1.94 -2.51 -1.04
N PHE A 66 0.79 -3.08 -1.38
CA PHE A 66 -0.20 -3.54 -0.41
C PHE A 66 0.37 -4.60 0.54
N MET A 67 1.13 -5.58 0.04
CA MET A 67 1.83 -6.54 0.92
C MET A 67 2.91 -5.88 1.78
N VAL A 68 3.61 -4.88 1.24
CA VAL A 68 4.62 -4.12 1.99
C VAL A 68 3.99 -3.33 3.15
N ILE A 69 2.79 -2.76 2.96
CA ILE A 69 2.02 -2.14 4.05
C ILE A 69 1.76 -3.16 5.17
N GLY A 70 1.25 -4.35 4.83
CA GLY A 70 1.02 -5.41 5.83
C GLY A 70 2.30 -5.80 6.58
N LEU A 71 3.45 -5.83 5.90
CA LEU A 71 4.76 -6.08 6.54
C LEU A 71 5.14 -4.97 7.53
N PHE A 72 5.00 -3.71 7.13
CA PHE A 72 5.37 -2.57 7.97
C PHE A 72 4.41 -2.37 9.13
N SER A 73 3.10 -2.55 8.90
CA SER A 73 2.10 -2.53 9.97
C SER A 73 2.33 -3.66 10.98
N MET A 74 2.66 -4.87 10.50
CA MET A 74 3.07 -5.97 11.39
C MET A 74 4.31 -5.61 12.22
N TYR A 75 5.35 -5.03 11.59
CA TYR A 75 6.55 -4.60 12.30
C TYR A 75 6.26 -3.48 13.33
N PHE A 76 5.38 -2.54 12.97
CA PHE A 76 4.94 -1.48 13.87
C PHE A 76 4.20 -2.06 15.08
N HIS A 77 3.15 -2.87 14.89
CA HIS A 77 2.40 -3.46 16.01
C HIS A 77 3.21 -4.46 16.85
N MET A 78 4.22 -5.11 16.25
CA MET A 78 5.12 -5.99 17.00
C MET A 78 6.03 -5.20 17.94
N THR A 79 6.49 -4.02 17.54
CA THR A 79 7.56 -3.28 18.24
C THR A 79 7.08 -2.01 18.93
N LEU A 80 6.01 -1.39 18.45
CA LEU A 80 5.61 -0.01 18.72
C LEU A 80 6.81 0.95 18.61
N SER A 81 7.63 0.78 17.56
CA SER A 81 8.79 1.64 17.31
C SER A 81 8.40 2.83 16.45
N PHE A 82 9.07 3.98 16.67
CA PHE A 82 8.85 5.17 15.85
C PHE A 82 9.19 4.92 14.38
N LEU A 83 10.27 4.16 14.10
CA LEU A 83 10.56 3.78 12.71
C LEU A 83 9.44 2.94 12.10
N GLY A 84 8.90 1.98 12.85
CA GLY A 84 7.78 1.15 12.39
C GLY A 84 6.57 2.00 12.03
N GLN A 85 6.22 2.97 12.88
CA GLN A 85 5.14 3.92 12.63
C GLN A 85 5.37 4.69 11.32
N LEU A 86 6.58 5.24 11.13
CA LEU A 86 6.94 5.99 9.93
C LEU A 86 6.83 5.14 8.66
N LEU A 87 7.31 3.89 8.71
CA LEU A 87 7.26 2.97 7.58
C LEU A 87 5.82 2.60 7.20
N ASP A 88 4.97 2.30 8.19
CA ASP A 88 3.57 1.96 7.96
C ASP A 88 2.81 3.14 7.32
N GLU A 89 2.83 4.30 7.98
CA GLU A 89 2.12 5.50 7.50
C GLU A 89 2.60 5.95 6.10
N ILE A 90 3.91 5.99 5.87
CA ILE A 90 4.47 6.35 4.56
C ILE A 90 4.03 5.36 3.48
N SER A 91 4.07 4.05 3.77
CA SER A 91 3.70 3.04 2.77
C SER A 91 2.22 3.14 2.34
N ILE A 92 1.32 3.47 3.28
CA ILE A 92 -0.09 3.76 2.99
C ILE A 92 -0.23 4.98 2.07
N LEU A 93 0.51 6.06 2.35
CA LEU A 93 0.50 7.26 1.51
C LEU A 93 0.97 6.97 0.09
N TRP A 94 2.01 6.14 -0.09
CA TRP A 94 2.46 5.72 -1.42
C TRP A 94 1.43 4.88 -2.16
N LEU A 95 0.69 4.00 -1.46
CA LEU A 95 -0.39 3.23 -2.06
C LEU A 95 -1.52 4.14 -2.54
N LEU A 96 -1.92 5.10 -1.72
CA LEU A 96 -2.94 6.09 -2.08
C LEU A 96 -2.50 6.95 -3.27
N ALA A 97 -1.27 7.46 -3.24
CA ALA A 97 -0.70 8.26 -4.33
C ALA A 97 -0.58 7.47 -5.64
N GLY A 98 -0.12 6.22 -5.57
CA GLY A 98 -0.03 5.33 -6.72
C GLY A 98 -1.40 4.95 -7.28
N GLY A 99 -2.35 4.64 -6.41
CA GLY A 99 -3.74 4.38 -6.77
C GLY A 99 -4.38 5.59 -7.47
N TYR A 100 -4.26 6.75 -6.87
CA TYR A 100 -4.73 8.00 -7.46
C TYR A 100 -4.12 8.23 -8.85
N SER A 101 -2.82 8.00 -9.01
CA SER A 101 -2.13 8.15 -10.29
C SER A 101 -2.61 7.13 -11.36
N ILE A 102 -2.93 5.89 -10.96
CA ILE A 102 -3.38 4.83 -11.86
C ILE A 102 -4.87 4.96 -12.23
N TRP A 103 -5.70 5.53 -11.37
CA TRP A 103 -7.15 5.64 -11.60
C TRP A 103 -7.65 7.06 -11.92
N MET A 104 -6.81 8.09 -11.83
CA MET A 104 -7.15 9.44 -12.28
C MET A 104 -7.61 9.42 -13.75
N PRO A 105 -8.81 9.95 -14.06
CA PRO A 105 -9.27 10.14 -15.43
C PRO A 105 -8.38 11.13 -16.19
N ARG A 106 -8.08 10.83 -17.45
CA ARG A 106 -7.22 11.68 -18.29
C ARG A 106 -7.76 13.11 -18.46
N CYS A 107 -9.08 13.31 -18.37
CA CYS A 107 -9.70 14.63 -18.46
C CYS A 107 -9.33 15.59 -17.31
N TYR A 108 -8.83 15.07 -16.18
CA TYR A 108 -8.34 15.88 -15.07
C TYR A 108 -6.81 15.97 -15.05
N PHE A 109 -6.12 15.38 -16.04
CA PHE A 109 -4.66 15.44 -16.09
C PHE A 109 -4.23 16.86 -16.47
N PRO A 110 -3.25 17.46 -15.77
CA PRO A 110 -2.80 18.80 -16.10
C PRO A 110 -2.20 18.83 -17.51
N THR A 111 -2.58 19.83 -18.31
CA THR A 111 -2.09 20.01 -19.69
C THR A 111 -0.56 20.13 -19.77
N PHE A 112 0.11 20.58 -18.70
CA PHE A 112 1.58 20.65 -18.66
C PHE A 112 2.29 19.28 -18.56
N LEU A 113 1.59 18.22 -18.14
CA LEU A 113 2.10 16.84 -18.11
C LEU A 113 1.90 16.11 -19.45
N GLY A 114 1.35 16.79 -20.46
CA GLY A 114 1.30 16.32 -21.84
C GLY A 114 0.49 15.05 -22.07
N GLU A 115 -0.52 14.76 -21.22
CA GLU A 115 -1.38 13.56 -21.29
C GLU A 115 -0.64 12.21 -21.27
N ASN A 116 0.68 12.22 -21.07
CA ASN A 116 1.55 11.06 -21.13
C ASN A 116 1.48 10.29 -19.82
N ARG A 117 0.46 9.47 -19.68
CA ARG A 117 0.45 8.42 -18.66
C ARG A 117 1.46 7.35 -19.07
N TRP A 118 2.35 6.94 -18.17
CA TRP A 118 3.27 5.82 -18.37
C TRP A 118 2.48 4.49 -18.42
N ASP A 119 1.66 4.33 -19.45
CA ASP A 119 0.99 3.09 -19.81
C ASP A 119 1.95 2.40 -20.80
N GLY A 120 2.81 1.51 -20.27
CA GLY A 120 3.80 0.81 -21.09
C GLY A 120 3.15 0.11 -22.29
N GLY A 121 3.35 0.68 -23.49
CA GLY A 121 3.21 0.04 -24.80
C GLY A 121 1.92 -0.74 -25.04
N GLY A 122 0.81 -0.03 -25.26
CA GLY A 122 -0.39 -0.56 -25.92
C GLY A 122 -0.92 0.49 -26.91
N PRO A 123 -1.31 0.12 -28.14
CA PRO A 123 -1.60 1.10 -29.18
C PRO A 123 -2.75 2.02 -28.75
N SER A 124 -2.52 3.32 -28.96
CA SER A 124 -3.48 4.41 -28.83
C SER A 124 -4.74 4.11 -29.65
N GLY A 125 -5.76 3.60 -28.97
CA GLY A 125 -7.09 3.34 -29.53
C GLY A 125 -8.15 4.31 -29.02
N ASP A 126 -7.79 5.56 -28.72
CA ASP A 126 -8.75 6.60 -28.34
C ASP A 126 -9.15 7.42 -29.57
N SER A 127 -10.03 6.86 -30.40
CA SER A 127 -10.78 7.62 -31.41
C SER A 127 -12.28 7.29 -31.46
N VAL A 128 -12.83 6.44 -30.57
CA VAL A 128 -14.27 6.14 -30.60
C VAL A 128 -14.81 5.92 -29.19
N ARG A 129 -15.26 7.00 -28.53
CA ARG A 129 -16.48 7.06 -27.68
C ARG A 129 -16.51 8.37 -26.88
N ALA A 130 -16.79 9.45 -27.59
CA ALA A 130 -17.41 10.64 -27.02
C ALA A 130 -18.74 10.86 -27.75
N HIS A 131 -19.62 9.86 -27.75
CA HIS A 131 -21.04 9.97 -28.06
C HIS A 131 -21.72 8.70 -27.54
N LEU A 132 -22.25 8.82 -26.32
CA LEU A 132 -23.54 8.32 -25.82
C LEU A 132 -23.55 8.53 -24.30
#